data_AF-A0A6C1T888-F1
#
_entry.id   AF-A0A6C1T888-F1
#
_cell.length_a   1.000
_cell.length_b   1.000
_cell.length_c   1.000
_cell.angle_alpha   90.00
_cell.angle_beta   90.00
_cell.angle_gamma   90.00
#
_symmetry.space_group_name_H-M   'P 1'
#
loop_
_entity.id
_entity.type
_entity.pdbx_description
1 polymer ?
#
loop_
_entity_poly.entity_id
_entity_poly.type
_entity_poly.pdbx_seq_one_letter_code
_entity_poly.pdbx_strand_id
1 'polypeptide(L)' 'MRESSPYLKPRGKVGTLWLRMRVPSDLVAIVGKRERSCSTGTSDRRQAELFARKTLAEWDRKYLALRSRQSLTF' A
#
# COMPACT_ATOMS: atom_id res chain seq x y z
N MET A 1 -10.81 17.96 13.21
CA MET A 1 -10.45 16.55 13.46
C MET A 1 -9.57 16.09 12.30
N ARG A 2 -8.30 15.70 12.54
CA ARG A 2 -7.41 15.25 11.46
C ARG A 2 -7.79 13.83 11.06
N GLU A 3 -8.50 13.72 9.94
CA GLU A 3 -8.89 12.45 9.33
C GLU A 3 -7.71 11.49 9.30
N SER A 4 -7.94 10.30 9.85
CA SER A 4 -6.96 9.24 9.87
C SER A 4 -6.71 8.78 8.45
N SER A 5 -5.46 8.91 7.99
CA SER A 5 -5.01 8.49 6.67
C SER A 5 -5.67 7.15 6.32
N PRO A 6 -6.50 7.06 5.27
CA PRO A 6 -7.47 5.97 5.10
C PRO A 6 -6.82 4.59 4.96
N TYR A 7 -5.52 4.59 4.67
CA TYR A 7 -4.69 3.41 4.48
C TYR A 7 -4.05 2.89 5.78
N LEU A 8 -3.98 3.69 6.84
CA LEU A 8 -3.35 3.30 8.11
C LEU A 8 -4.42 2.86 9.12
N LYS A 9 -4.36 1.60 9.53
CA LYS A 9 -5.23 1.02 10.57
C LYS A 9 -4.38 0.52 11.73
N PRO A 10 -4.65 0.92 12.98
CA PRO A 10 -3.99 0.32 14.14
C PRO A 10 -4.43 -1.14 14.27
N ARG A 11 -3.48 -2.05 14.55
CA ARG A 11 -3.77 -3.46 14.79
C ARG A 11 -3.30 -3.87 16.19
N GLY A 12 -4.24 -4.35 17.01
CA GLY A 12 -3.99 -4.91 18.33
C GLY A 12 -3.71 -3.86 19.42
N LYS A 13 -3.48 -4.36 20.65
CA LYS A 13 -3.22 -3.54 21.87
C LYS A 13 -1.93 -2.72 21.80
N VAL A 14 -0.97 -3.14 20.95
CA VAL A 14 0.39 -2.58 20.85
C VAL A 14 0.44 -1.29 20.00
N GLY A 15 -0.66 -0.95 19.32
CA GLY A 15 -0.76 0.28 18.53
C GLY A 15 -0.01 0.27 17.20
N THR A 16 0.57 -0.86 16.78
CA THR A 16 1.30 -0.97 15.52
C THR A 16 0.38 -0.65 14.34
N LEU A 17 0.79 0.28 13.49
CA LEU A 17 0.00 0.72 12.36
C LEU A 17 0.22 -0.20 11.15
N TRP A 18 -0.88 -0.57 10.50
CA TRP A 18 -0.88 -1.39 9.30
C TRP A 18 -1.29 -0.56 8.11
N LEU A 19 -0.49 -0.63 7.06
CA LEU A 19 -0.81 -0.07 5.76
C LEU A 19 -1.63 -1.10 4.97
N ARG A 20 -2.83 -0.71 4.53
CA ARG A 20 -3.64 -1.49 3.60
C ARG A 20 -3.93 -0.66 2.36
N MET A 21 -3.59 -1.20 1.20
CA MET A 21 -3.94 -0.62 -0.09
C MET A 21 -4.62 -1.67 -0.97
N ARG A 22 -5.64 -1.22 -1.70
CA ARG A 22 -6.29 -2.02 -2.72
C ARG A 22 -5.43 -2.04 -3.97
N VAL A 23 -5.18 -3.24 -4.51
CA VAL A 23 -4.51 -3.39 -5.79
C VAL A 23 -5.51 -3.02 -6.90
N PRO A 24 -5.12 -2.23 -7.92
CA PRO A 24 -5.98 -1.95 -9.07
C PRO A 24 -6.44 -3.26 -9.72
N SER A 25 -7.73 -3.38 -10.06
CA SER A 25 -8.34 -4.61 -10.60
C SER A 25 -7.58 -5.19 -11.80
N ASP A 26 -7.11 -4.29 -12.66
CA ASP A 26 -6.29 -4.54 -13.85
C ASP A 26 -4.97 -5.28 -13.54
N LEU A 27 -4.39 -4.98 -12.38
CA LEU A 27 -3.15 -5.57 -11.89
C LEU A 27 -3.39 -6.77 -10.98
N VAL A 28 -4.62 -7.04 -10.54
CA VAL A 28 -4.94 -8.21 -9.71
C VAL A 28 -4.60 -9.50 -10.44
N ALA A 29 -4.82 -9.55 -11.76
CA ALA A 29 -4.48 -10.70 -12.58
C ALA A 29 -2.95 -10.99 -12.58
N ILE A 30 -2.12 -9.94 -12.56
CA ILE A 30 -0.66 -10.08 -12.54
C ILE A 30 -0.13 -10.32 -11.11
N VAL A 31 -0.60 -9.53 -10.15
CA VAL A 31 -0.13 -9.54 -8.76
C VAL A 31 -0.68 -10.76 -8.00
N GLY A 32 -1.78 -11.36 -8.48
CA GLY A 32 -2.47 -12.48 -7.86
C GLY A 32 -3.18 -12.14 -6.55
N LYS A 33 -3.19 -10.86 -6.14
CA LYS A 33 -3.79 -10.40 -4.87
C LYS A 33 -4.60 -9.13 -5.09
N ARG A 34 -5.77 -9.06 -4.44
CA ARG A 34 -6.70 -7.91 -4.48
C ARG A 34 -6.32 -6.79 -3.52
N GLU A 35 -5.59 -7.11 -2.46
CA GLU A 35 -5.14 -6.16 -1.45
C GLU A 35 -3.68 -6.43 -1.10
N ARG A 36 -2.92 -5.35 -0.93
CA ARG A 36 -1.57 -5.37 -0.35
C ARG A 36 -1.67 -4.78 1.05
N SER A 37 -1.28 -5.58 2.03
CA SER A 37 -1.15 -5.15 3.41
C SER A 37 0.31 -5.25 3.85
N CYS A 38 0.80 -4.24 4.56
CA CYS A 38 2.14 -4.25 5.13
C CYS A 38 2.11 -3.64 6.54
N SER A 39 2.78 -4.29 7.48
CA SER A 39 2.98 -3.73 8.82
C SER A 39 3.98 -2.59 8.72
N THR A 40 3.64 -1.42 9.26
CA THR A 40 4.61 -0.31 9.31
C THR A 40 5.69 -0.52 10.39
N GLY A 41 5.51 -1.51 11.26
CA GLY A 41 6.45 -1.86 12.34
C GLY A 41 6.52 -0.83 13.47
N THR A 42 5.81 0.30 13.33
CA THR A 42 5.82 1.41 14.28
C THR A 42 4.41 1.75 14.70
N SER A 43 4.28 2.18 15.96
CA SER A 43 3.05 2.74 16.52
C SER A 43 3.03 4.28 16.37
N ASP A 44 4.16 4.87 15.99
CA ASP A 44 4.25 6.31 15.72
C ASP A 44 3.60 6.66 14.39
N ARG A 45 2.62 7.57 14.44
CA ARG A 45 1.80 7.90 13.28
C ARG A 45 2.58 8.67 12.22
N ARG A 46 3.56 9.50 12.59
CA ARG A 46 4.38 10.24 11.63
C ARG A 46 5.32 9.30 10.89
N GLN A 47 5.98 8.39 11.61
CA GLN A 47 6.82 7.38 10.99
C GLN A 47 6.02 6.42 10.11
N ALA A 48 4.85 5.98 10.58
CA ALA A 48 3.97 5.12 9.79
C ALA A 48 3.48 5.80 8.52
N GLU A 49 3.20 7.12 8.56
CA GLU A 49 2.81 7.87 7.36
C GLU A 49 3.97 8.05 6.39
N LEU A 50 5.18 8.33 6.87
CA LEU A 50 6.39 8.37 6.02
C LEU A 50 6.65 7.01 5.36
N PHE A 51 6.56 5.93 6.15
CA PHE A 51 6.69 4.56 5.66
C PHE A 51 5.60 4.23 4.65
N ALA A 52 4.37 4.62 4.92
CA ALA A 52 3.24 4.45 4.01
C ALA A 52 3.51 5.16 2.70
N ARG A 53 3.81 6.46 2.71
CA ARG A 53 4.09 7.25 1.50
C ARG A 53 5.21 6.62 0.66
N LYS A 54 6.31 6.20 1.29
CA LYS A 54 7.42 5.51 0.60
C LYS A 54 6.96 4.19 -0.03
N THR A 55 6.27 3.36 0.75
CA THR A 55 5.76 2.05 0.29
C THR A 55 4.75 2.21 -0.84
N LEU A 56 3.85 3.20 -0.74
CA LEU A 56 2.88 3.50 -1.78
C LEU A 56 3.54 3.95 -3.08
N ALA A 57 4.56 4.81 -2.99
CA ALA A 57 5.33 5.22 -4.17
C ALA A 57 6.08 4.03 -4.81
N GLU A 58 6.61 3.10 -4.02
CA GLU A 58 7.23 1.88 -4.54
C GLU A 58 6.22 0.94 -5.20
N TRP A 59 5.03 0.78 -4.61
CA TRP A 59 3.95 -0.01 -5.21
C TRP A 59 3.45 0.63 -6.49
N ASP A 60 3.24 1.94 -6.51
CA ASP A 60 2.83 2.68 -7.69
C ASP A 60 3.83 2.53 -8.83
N ARG A 61 5.14 2.69 -8.57
CA ARG A 61 6.19 2.44 -9.57
C ARG A 61 6.18 1.00 -10.09
N LYS A 62 5.99 0.02 -9.20
CA LYS A 62 5.87 -1.40 -9.62
C LYS A 62 4.64 -1.59 -10.49
N TYR A 63 3.51 -1.01 -10.12
CA TYR A 63 2.26 -1.09 -10.85
C TYR A 63 2.33 -0.40 -12.20
N LEU A 64 2.97 0.75 -12.30
CA LEU A 64 3.27 1.44 -13.56
C LEU A 64 4.15 0.56 -14.46
N ALA A 65 5.24 0.00 -13.93
CA ALA A 65 6.10 -0.89 -14.70
C ALA A 65 5.36 -2.15 -15.19
N LEU A 66 4.49 -2.72 -14.36
CA LEU A 66 3.63 -3.85 -14.74
C LEU A 66 2.64 -3.44 -15.86
N ARG A 67 2.02 -2.26 -15.75
CA ARG A 67 1.13 -1.73 -16.79
C ARG A 67 1.85 -1.46 -18.10
N SER A 68 3.02 -0.82 -18.07
CA SER A 68 3.84 -0.57 -19.26
C SER A 68 4.25 -1.87 -19.95
N ARG A 69 4.48 -2.94 -19.18
CA ARG A 69 4.74 -4.27 -19.74
C ARG A 69 3.49 -4.90 -20.35
N GLN A 70 2.33 -4.72 -19.74
CA GLN A 70 1.04 -5.20 -20.25
C GLN A 70 0.60 -4.47 -21.52
N SER A 71 0.87 -3.17 -21.63
CA SER A 71 0.58 -2.37 -22.83
C SER A 71 1.50 -2.65 -24.00
N LEU A 72 2.59 -3.40 -23.79
CA LEU A 72 3.53 -3.78 -24.87
C LEU A 72 3.18 -5.12 -25.54
N THR A 73 2.18 -5.84 -25.04
CA THR A 73 1.72 -7.14 -25.56
C THR A 73 0.54 -7.01 -26.54
N PHE A 74 0.53 -5.94 -27.35
CA PHE A 74 -0.43 -5.77 -28.46
C PHE A 74 0.21 -6.17 -29.80
#